data_AF-A0AB74J6X8-F1
#
_entry.id   AF-A0AB74J6X8-F1
#
_cell.length_a   1.000
_cell.length_b   1.000
_cell.length_c   1.000
_cell.angle_alpha   90.00
_cell.angle_beta   90.00
_cell.angle_gamma   90.00
#
_symmetry.space_group_name_H-M   'P 1'
#
loop_
_entity.id
_entity.type
_entity.pdbx_description
1 polymer ?
#
loop_
_entity_poly.entity_id
_entity_poly.type
_entity_poly.pdbx_seq_one_letter_code
_entity_poly.pdbx_strand_id
1 'polypeptide(L)'
;MPLIGGYVADAHLGRYKTIHIAIVIGIVAHIILVAASAPDVIIHKTSATAAFIIGLLTLCVGTGFFKANISPLLAEQNTDRRMRVETLPTGERVYVEKFVGFWLAFLLPTVLFVAAPVVLFFNRKNYILSPPTGSILSKFFHMLKFSWKNKQGSFKWDVAKPSNVPAEQRPVWMTYDDAWVDEVKRGLSACKVFLFLPLFL
;
A
#
# COMPACT_ATOMS: atom_id res chain seq x y z
N MET A 1 5.89 6.39 -4.33
CA MET A 1 6.20 6.15 -2.90
C MET A 1 5.39 5.07 -2.17
N PRO A 2 4.22 4.57 -2.65
CA PRO A 2 3.50 3.50 -1.93
C PRO A 2 4.30 2.19 -1.80
N LEU A 3 5.03 1.80 -2.85
CA LEU A 3 5.85 0.59 -2.87
C LEU A 3 6.95 0.61 -1.80
N ILE A 4 7.60 1.77 -1.61
CA ILE A 4 8.65 1.94 -0.60
C ILE A 4 8.04 1.88 0.80
N GLY A 5 6.89 2.55 1.02
CA GLY A 5 6.18 2.49 2.30
C GLY A 5 5.74 1.08 2.70
N GLY A 6 5.29 0.28 1.73
CA GLY A 6 4.99 -1.14 1.96
C GLY A 6 6.25 -1.96 2.25
N TYR A 7 7.32 -1.79 1.46
CA TYR A 7 8.60 -2.45 1.70
C TYR A 7 9.14 -2.20 3.11
N VAL A 8 9.16 -0.94 3.55
CA VAL A 8 9.66 -0.54 4.87
C VAL A 8 8.83 -1.16 6.00
N ALA A 9 7.50 -1.20 5.84
CA ALA A 9 6.63 -1.83 6.81
C ALA A 9 6.82 -3.35 6.88
N ASP A 10 6.93 -4.03 5.74
CA ASP A 10 7.04 -5.48 5.70
C ASP A 10 8.45 -5.99 6.08
N ALA A 11 9.51 -5.22 5.79
CA ALA A 11 10.90 -5.64 6.03
C ALA A 11 11.50 -5.20 7.37
N HIS A 12 11.09 -4.03 7.90
CA HIS A 12 11.86 -3.39 8.97
C HIS A 12 11.01 -2.92 10.16
N LEU A 13 9.98 -2.11 9.92
CA LEU A 13 9.33 -1.35 10.99
C LEU A 13 8.01 -1.98 11.49
N GLY A 14 7.37 -2.82 10.69
CA GLY A 14 6.00 -3.25 10.92
C GLY A 14 4.97 -2.19 10.54
N ARG A 15 3.75 -2.64 10.18
CA ARG A 15 2.70 -1.78 9.61
C ARG A 15 2.24 -0.67 10.55
N TYR A 16 2.06 -0.99 11.83
CA TYR A 16 1.61 -0.02 12.85
C TYR A 16 2.57 1.17 12.99
N LYS A 17 3.89 0.92 13.10
CA LYS A 17 4.89 2.00 13.25
C LYS A 17 5.02 2.82 11.97
N THR A 18 5.00 2.17 10.80
CA THR A 18 5.06 2.88 9.52
C THR A 18 3.89 3.82 9.32
N ILE A 19 2.67 3.44 9.75
CA ILE A 19 1.49 4.31 9.70
C ILE A 19 1.65 5.54 10.61
N HIS A 20 2.17 5.38 11.83
CA HIS A 20 2.39 6.51 12.74
C HIS A 20 3.43 7.49 12.20
N ILE A 21 4.54 6.98 11.64
CA ILE A 21 5.56 7.81 10.98
C ILE A 21 4.94 8.55 9.80
N ALA A 22 4.10 7.89 8.99
CA ALA A 22 3.41 8.50 7.87
C ALA A 22 2.47 9.65 8.31
N ILE A 23 1.76 9.48 9.43
CA ILE A 23 0.90 10.52 10.02
C ILE A 23 1.75 11.73 10.44
N VAL A 24 2.87 11.51 11.14
CA VAL A 24 3.77 12.60 11.56
C VAL A 24 4.32 13.37 10.34
N ILE A 25 4.78 12.65 9.31
CA ILE A 25 5.23 13.26 8.04
C ILE A 25 4.10 14.06 7.38
N GLY A 26 2.87 13.51 7.39
CA GLY A 26 1.68 14.19 6.90
C GLY A 26 1.37 15.48 7.64
N ILE A 27 1.49 15.50 8.97
CA ILE A 27 1.28 16.70 9.80
C ILE A 27 2.34 17.75 9.47
N VAL A 28 3.62 17.37 9.38
CA VAL A 28 4.70 18.29 9.00
C VAL A 28 4.46 18.88 7.61
N ALA A 29 4.01 18.06 6.65
CA ALA A 29 3.68 18.54 5.31
C ALA A 29 2.55 19.59 5.34
N HIS A 30 1.50 19.37 6.14
CA HIS A 30 0.42 20.34 6.29
C HIS A 30 0.91 21.65 6.93
N ILE A 31 1.78 21.58 7.94
CA ILE A 31 2.38 22.79 8.55
C ILE A 31 3.16 23.60 7.51
N ILE A 32 3.99 22.93 6.69
CA ILE A 32 4.77 23.59 5.63
C ILE A 32 3.86 24.22 4.59
N LEU A 33 2.82 23.51 4.15
CA LEU A 33 1.86 24.02 3.16
C LEU A 33 1.07 25.22 3.70
N VAL A 34 0.64 25.17 4.97
CA VAL A 34 -0.04 26.30 5.63
C VAL A 34 0.89 27.50 5.71
N ALA A 35 2.14 27.31 6.13
CA ALA A 35 3.14 28.39 6.19
C ALA A 35 3.43 28.98 4.79
N ALA A 36 3.52 28.14 3.76
CA ALA A 36 3.71 28.59 2.37
C ALA A 36 2.51 29.42 1.86
N SER A 37 1.31 29.15 2.36
CA SER A 37 0.08 29.87 2.01
C SER A 37 -0.19 31.11 2.87
N ALA A 38 0.63 31.38 3.88
CA ALA A 38 0.46 32.54 4.74
C ALA A 38 0.64 33.85 3.93
N PRO A 39 -0.17 34.90 4.18
CA PRO A 39 -0.11 36.15 3.42
C PRO A 39 1.28 36.80 3.41
N ASP A 40 2.02 36.72 4.52
CA ASP A 40 3.36 37.29 4.65
C ASP A 40 4.44 36.49 3.91
N VAL A 41 4.17 35.23 3.58
CA VAL A 41 5.11 34.35 2.87
C VAL A 41 4.82 34.38 1.37
N ILE A 42 3.55 34.40 0.97
CA ILE A 42 3.14 34.33 -0.44
C ILE A 42 3.55 35.57 -1.25
N ILE A 43 3.76 36.72 -0.59
CA ILE A 43 4.32 37.93 -1.21
C ILE A 43 5.73 37.68 -1.78
N HIS A 44 6.49 36.75 -1.20
CA HIS A 44 7.81 36.34 -1.69
C HIS A 44 7.68 35.11 -2.61
N LYS A 45 7.22 35.33 -3.84
CA LYS A 45 6.90 34.27 -4.83
C LYS A 45 7.90 33.12 -4.88
N THR A 46 9.20 33.40 -4.94
CA THR A 46 10.24 32.35 -5.04
C THR A 46 10.29 31.47 -3.78
N SER A 47 10.28 32.09 -2.60
CA SER A 47 10.31 31.38 -1.31
C SER A 47 9.02 30.59 -1.08
N ALA A 48 7.87 31.21 -1.34
CA ALA A 48 6.56 30.58 -1.23
C ALA A 48 6.41 29.36 -2.15
N THR A 49 6.85 29.48 -3.41
CA THR A 49 6.79 28.37 -4.38
C THR A 49 7.71 27.22 -3.96
N ALA A 50 8.91 27.53 -3.47
CA ALA A 50 9.83 26.49 -2.97
C ALA A 50 9.25 25.76 -1.75
N ALA A 51 8.74 26.49 -0.76
CA ALA A 51 8.09 25.91 0.42
C ALA A 51 6.86 25.07 0.04
N PHE A 52 6.08 25.52 -0.94
CA PHE A 52 4.93 24.77 -1.46
C PHE A 52 5.35 23.45 -2.12
N ILE A 53 6.38 23.45 -2.97
CA ILE A 53 6.88 22.22 -3.62
C ILE A 53 7.40 21.24 -2.56
N ILE A 54 8.15 21.71 -1.57
CA ILE A 54 8.66 20.88 -0.47
C ILE A 54 7.48 20.28 0.32
N GLY A 55 6.48 21.09 0.66
CA GLY A 55 5.27 20.63 1.33
C GLY A 55 4.53 19.57 0.53
N LEU A 56 4.38 19.77 -0.78
CA LEU A 56 3.70 18.83 -1.68
C LEU A 56 4.44 17.50 -1.78
N LEU A 57 5.76 17.52 -1.97
CA LEU A 57 6.58 16.30 -2.02
C LEU A 57 6.54 15.53 -0.70
N THR A 58 6.61 16.25 0.43
CA THR A 58 6.51 15.66 1.77
C THR A 58 5.13 15.03 2.00
N LEU A 59 4.05 15.70 1.54
CA LEU A 59 2.69 15.17 1.60
C LEU A 59 2.53 13.91 0.73
N CYS A 60 3.12 13.88 -0.46
CA CYS A 60 3.13 12.70 -1.33
C CYS A 60 3.81 11.50 -0.68
N VAL A 61 4.87 11.71 0.09
CA VAL A 61 5.55 10.65 0.85
C VAL A 61 4.64 10.13 1.98
N GLY A 62 4.10 11.03 2.81
CA GLY A 62 3.23 10.66 3.95
C GLY A 62 1.98 9.91 3.50
N THR A 63 1.27 10.41 2.48
CA THR A 63 0.08 9.75 1.92
C THR A 63 0.40 8.40 1.29
N GLY A 64 1.54 8.28 0.60
CA GLY A 64 2.00 7.02 0.02
C GLY A 64 2.26 5.94 1.07
N PHE A 65 2.93 6.30 2.17
CA PHE A 65 3.22 5.37 3.27
C PHE A 65 1.95 4.99 4.04
N PHE A 66 1.04 5.93 4.27
CA PHE A 66 -0.23 5.66 4.94
C PHE A 66 -1.11 4.71 4.10
N LYS A 67 -1.34 5.04 2.83
CA LYS A 67 -2.24 4.29 1.94
C LYS A 67 -1.77 2.85 1.69
N ALA A 68 -0.46 2.62 1.61
CA ALA A 68 0.10 1.28 1.39
C ALA A 68 -0.12 0.34 2.58
N ASN A 69 -0.26 0.87 3.79
CA ASN A 69 -0.20 0.07 5.02
C ASN A 69 -1.53 0.00 5.80
N ILE A 70 -2.41 0.99 5.64
CA ILE A 70 -3.67 1.04 6.39
C ILE A 70 -4.62 -0.10 6.02
N SER A 71 -4.81 -0.39 4.73
CA SER A 71 -5.70 -1.47 4.29
C SER A 71 -5.20 -2.85 4.73
N PRO A 72 -3.91 -3.21 4.55
CA PRO A 72 -3.37 -4.44 5.11
C PRO A 72 -3.55 -4.55 6.63
N LEU A 73 -3.31 -3.48 7.39
CA LEU A 73 -3.51 -3.49 8.83
C LEU A 73 -4.98 -3.76 9.20
N LEU A 74 -5.94 -3.11 8.54
CA LEU A 74 -7.37 -3.36 8.75
C LEU A 74 -7.76 -4.80 8.37
N ALA A 75 -7.24 -5.31 7.25
CA ALA A 75 -7.50 -6.67 6.81
C ALA A 75 -7.00 -7.70 7.84
N GLU A 76 -5.86 -7.44 8.48
CA GLU A 76 -5.35 -8.28 9.58
C GLU A 76 -6.21 -8.24 10.83
N GLN A 77 -6.98 -7.17 11.05
CA GLN A 77 -7.92 -7.11 12.19
C GLN A 77 -9.24 -7.83 11.90
N ASN A 78 -9.58 -8.08 10.63
CA ASN A 78 -10.81 -8.78 10.29
C ASN A 78 -10.64 -10.30 10.51
N THR A 79 -11.19 -10.80 11.62
CA THR A 79 -11.19 -12.23 11.93
C THR A 79 -12.29 -12.98 11.17
N ASP A 80 -13.31 -12.27 10.68
CA ASP A 80 -14.44 -12.84 9.94
C ASP A 80 -14.09 -13.01 8.46
N ARG A 81 -13.82 -14.25 8.06
CA ARG A 81 -13.59 -14.65 6.65
C ARG A 81 -14.87 -14.96 5.88
N ARG A 82 -16.04 -14.85 6.52
CA ARG A 82 -17.33 -15.12 5.89
C ARG A 82 -17.74 -13.89 5.08
N MET A 83 -17.90 -14.04 3.77
CA MET A 83 -18.53 -13.01 2.94
C MET A 83 -19.98 -12.86 3.40
N ARG A 84 -20.26 -11.85 4.24
CA ARG A 84 -21.60 -11.56 4.74
C ARG A 84 -22.41 -10.90 3.63
N VAL A 85 -23.19 -11.70 2.91
CA VAL A 85 -24.20 -11.21 1.96
C VAL A 85 -25.52 -11.22 2.72
N GLU A 86 -25.92 -10.07 3.26
CA GLU A 86 -27.24 -9.93 3.88
C GLU A 86 -28.28 -9.75 2.78
N THR A 87 -29.16 -10.74 2.60
CA THR A 87 -30.36 -10.62 1.78
C THR A 87 -31.48 -10.04 2.63
N LEU A 88 -32.03 -8.90 2.19
CA LEU A 88 -33.26 -8.36 2.79
C LEU A 88 -34.43 -9.34 2.56
N PRO A 89 -35.51 -9.26 3.37
CA PRO A 89 -36.72 -10.08 3.19
C PRO A 89 -37.39 -9.95 1.81
N THR A 90 -37.05 -8.91 1.06
CA THR A 90 -37.51 -8.63 -0.31
C THR A 90 -36.68 -9.27 -1.41
N GLY A 91 -35.56 -9.94 -1.08
CA GLY A 91 -34.69 -10.63 -2.04
C GLY A 91 -33.65 -9.75 -2.76
N GLU A 92 -33.59 -8.44 -2.45
CA GLU A 92 -32.64 -7.52 -3.08
C GLU A 92 -31.29 -7.42 -2.35
N ARG A 93 -30.20 -7.35 -3.12
CA ARG A 93 -28.86 -6.96 -2.64
C ARG A 93 -28.73 -5.44 -2.74
N VAL A 94 -28.82 -4.74 -1.61
CA VAL A 94 -28.93 -3.27 -1.63
C VAL A 94 -27.57 -2.63 -1.30
N TYR A 95 -27.03 -1.88 -2.25
CA TYR A 95 -25.96 -0.91 -1.99
C TYR A 95 -26.59 0.32 -1.34
N VAL A 96 -26.33 0.52 -0.05
CA VAL A 96 -26.92 1.59 0.80
C VAL A 96 -26.65 3.00 0.22
N GLU A 97 -25.60 3.15 -0.59
CA GLU A 97 -25.19 4.41 -1.22
C GLU A 97 -26.22 5.02 -2.20
N LYS A 98 -27.16 4.24 -2.71
CA LYS A 98 -28.06 4.70 -3.80
C LYS A 98 -29.24 5.57 -3.35
N PHE A 99 -29.62 5.57 -2.05
CA PHE A 99 -30.94 6.07 -1.63
C PHE A 99 -30.98 7.34 -0.76
N VAL A 100 -29.84 7.85 -0.26
CA VAL A 100 -29.84 8.93 0.77
C VAL A 100 -29.10 10.21 0.32
N GLY A 101 -28.48 10.18 -0.86
CA GLY A 101 -27.76 11.32 -1.45
C GLY A 101 -26.28 11.38 -1.09
N PHE A 102 -25.50 12.02 -1.97
CA PHE A 102 -24.03 12.04 -1.92
C PHE A 102 -23.42 12.61 -0.63
N TRP A 103 -24.13 13.49 0.09
CA TRP A 103 -23.62 14.10 1.32
C TRP A 103 -23.36 13.05 2.42
N LEU A 104 -24.18 11.99 2.50
CA LEU A 104 -23.98 10.89 3.45
C LEU A 104 -22.73 10.07 3.10
N ALA A 105 -22.47 9.86 1.81
CA ALA A 105 -21.30 9.16 1.30
C ALA A 105 -19.99 9.92 1.57
N PHE A 106 -20.03 11.25 1.70
CA PHE A 106 -18.87 12.06 2.09
C PHE A 106 -18.75 12.25 3.62
N LEU A 107 -19.87 12.27 4.34
CA LEU A 107 -19.86 12.40 5.81
C LEU A 107 -19.38 11.11 6.49
N LEU A 108 -19.71 9.93 5.94
CA LEU A 108 -19.24 8.63 6.43
C LEU A 108 -17.70 8.55 6.52
N PRO A 109 -16.94 8.81 5.44
CA PRO A 109 -15.48 8.89 5.48
C PRO A 109 -14.97 9.93 6.48
N THR A 110 -15.63 11.09 6.59
CA THR A 110 -15.16 12.20 7.43
C THR A 110 -15.27 11.83 8.91
N VAL A 111 -16.38 11.24 9.33
CA VAL A 111 -16.56 10.70 10.69
C VAL A 111 -15.57 9.56 10.95
N LEU A 112 -15.35 8.69 9.97
CA LEU A 112 -14.35 7.62 10.05
C LEU A 112 -12.92 8.18 10.21
N PHE A 113 -12.55 9.23 9.49
CA PHE A 113 -11.23 9.85 9.56
C PHE A 113 -10.95 10.55 10.89
N VAL A 114 -11.98 11.05 11.58
CA VAL A 114 -11.84 11.64 12.93
C VAL A 114 -11.87 10.56 14.01
N ALA A 115 -12.75 9.57 13.88
CA ALA A 115 -12.89 8.49 14.85
C ALA A 115 -11.72 7.49 14.80
N ALA A 116 -11.19 7.17 13.60
CA ALA A 116 -10.13 6.20 13.41
C ALA A 116 -8.84 6.50 14.21
N PRO A 117 -8.25 7.71 14.19
CA PRO A 117 -7.05 7.99 14.98
C PRO A 117 -7.33 7.94 16.49
N VAL A 118 -8.54 8.32 16.95
CA VAL A 118 -8.96 8.20 18.35
C VAL A 118 -9.05 6.73 18.77
N VAL A 119 -9.73 5.89 17.98
CA VAL A 119 -9.87 4.46 18.23
C VAL A 119 -8.51 3.74 18.15
N LEU A 120 -7.67 4.07 17.16
CA LEU A 120 -6.31 3.52 17.05
C LEU A 120 -5.45 3.85 18.26
N PHE A 121 -5.55 5.08 18.78
CA PHE A 121 -4.77 5.50 19.94
C PHE A 121 -5.22 4.81 21.23
N PHE A 122 -6.54 4.75 21.48
CA PHE A 122 -7.09 4.16 22.70
C PHE A 122 -7.09 2.62 22.68
N ASN A 123 -7.34 1.99 21.53
CA ASN A 123 -7.42 0.54 21.39
C ASN A 123 -6.07 -0.13 21.07
N ARG A 124 -4.96 0.62 21.20
CA ARG A 124 -3.60 0.17 20.85
C ARG A 124 -3.19 -1.17 21.48
N LYS A 125 -3.74 -1.49 22.65
CA LYS A 125 -3.39 -2.67 23.46
C LYS A 125 -4.04 -3.96 22.94
N ASN A 126 -5.08 -3.86 22.11
CA ASN A 126 -5.84 -5.01 21.61
C ASN A 126 -5.49 -5.37 20.16
N TYR A 127 -4.55 -4.65 19.52
CA TYR A 127 -4.14 -4.96 18.15
C TYR A 127 -3.24 -6.19 18.10
N ILE A 128 -3.60 -7.13 17.23
CA ILE A 128 -2.72 -8.24 16.86
C ILE A 128 -1.68 -7.67 15.91
N LEU A 129 -0.44 -7.55 16.39
CA LEU A 129 0.69 -7.04 15.62
C LEU A 129 1.45 -8.20 15.01
N SER A 130 1.27 -8.41 13.70
CA SER A 130 2.09 -9.36 12.94
C SER A 130 3.55 -8.91 12.94
N PRO A 131 4.51 -9.77 13.30
CA PRO A 131 5.92 -9.46 13.15
C PRO A 131 6.26 -9.24 11.66
N PRO A 132 7.31 -8.46 11.33
CA PRO A 132 7.70 -8.23 9.96
C PRO A 132 8.15 -9.54 9.29
N THR A 133 7.34 -10.08 8.37
CA THR A 133 7.56 -11.38 7.70
C THR A 133 8.58 -11.32 6.55
N GLY A 134 9.33 -10.21 6.43
CA GLY A 134 10.26 -9.96 5.33
C GLY A 134 9.53 -9.52 4.06
N SER A 135 10.21 -8.73 3.22
CA SER A 135 9.56 -8.11 2.07
C SER A 135 9.41 -9.06 0.88
N ILE A 136 8.17 -9.25 0.43
CA ILE A 136 7.80 -9.94 -0.82
C ILE A 136 8.47 -9.26 -2.03
N LEU A 137 8.54 -7.93 -2.01
CA LEU A 137 9.18 -7.15 -3.07
C LEU A 137 10.69 -7.46 -3.17
N SER A 138 11.36 -7.66 -2.03
CA SER A 138 12.75 -8.10 -2.02
C SER A 138 12.90 -9.49 -2.67
N LYS A 139 12.02 -10.45 -2.32
CA LYS A 139 12.02 -11.79 -2.91
C LYS A 139 11.83 -11.73 -4.43
N PHE A 140 10.94 -10.87 -4.91
CA PHE A 140 10.72 -10.63 -6.33
C PHE A 140 11.99 -10.15 -7.05
N PHE A 141 12.69 -9.14 -6.53
CA PHE A 141 13.92 -8.66 -7.16
C PHE A 141 15.06 -9.69 -7.12
N HIS A 142 15.18 -10.46 -6.03
CA HIS A 142 16.14 -11.56 -5.96
C HIS A 142 15.84 -12.64 -6.99
N MET A 143 14.56 -13.01 -7.14
CA MET A 143 14.08 -13.97 -8.13
C MET A 143 14.35 -13.49 -9.57
N LEU A 144 14.03 -12.23 -9.89
CA LEU A 144 14.37 -11.64 -11.19
C LEU A 144 15.87 -11.67 -11.47
N LYS A 145 16.69 -11.28 -10.48
CA LYS A 145 18.16 -11.29 -10.61
C LYS A 145 18.69 -12.71 -10.81
N PHE A 146 18.13 -13.69 -10.12
CA PHE A 146 18.49 -15.11 -10.26
C PHE A 146 18.14 -15.64 -11.65
N SER A 147 16.91 -15.44 -12.12
CA SER A 147 16.50 -15.83 -13.47
C SER A 147 17.28 -15.09 -14.56
N TRP A 148 17.64 -13.82 -14.33
CA TRP A 148 18.47 -13.05 -15.26
C TRP A 148 19.92 -13.57 -15.31
N LYS A 149 20.50 -13.94 -14.17
CA LYS A 149 21.86 -14.50 -14.10
C LYS A 149 21.95 -15.91 -14.69
N ASN A 150 20.93 -16.74 -14.48
CA ASN A 150 20.85 -18.10 -15.04
C ASN A 150 20.18 -18.14 -16.42
N LYS A 151 20.24 -17.05 -17.19
CA LYS A 151 19.72 -17.01 -18.55
C LYS A 151 20.47 -18.01 -19.44
N GLN A 152 19.82 -19.13 -19.76
CA GLN A 152 20.11 -19.90 -20.97
C GLN A 152 19.31 -19.30 -22.14
N GLY A 153 19.74 -18.13 -22.62
CA GLY A 153 19.08 -17.41 -23.72
C GLY A 153 18.02 -16.40 -23.27
N SER A 154 16.74 -16.63 -23.60
CA SER A 154 15.63 -15.73 -23.21
C SER A 154 15.27 -15.85 -21.73
N PHE A 155 14.67 -14.80 -21.15
CA PHE A 155 14.18 -14.83 -19.77
C PHE A 155 13.08 -15.91 -19.64
N LYS A 156 13.35 -16.98 -18.88
CA LYS A 156 12.42 -18.08 -18.65
C LYS A 156 11.98 -18.11 -17.18
N TRP A 157 10.66 -18.11 -16.98
CA TRP A 157 10.03 -18.17 -15.67
C TRP A 157 10.29 -19.49 -14.95
N ASP A 158 10.48 -20.58 -15.69
CA ASP A 158 10.69 -21.92 -15.12
C ASP A 158 12.03 -22.03 -14.35
N VAL A 159 13.04 -21.24 -14.72
CA VAL A 159 14.34 -21.20 -14.02
C VAL A 159 14.21 -20.62 -12.61
N ALA A 160 13.21 -19.77 -12.38
CA ALA A 160 12.94 -19.19 -11.07
C ALA A 160 12.15 -20.12 -10.13
N LYS A 161 11.61 -21.25 -10.63
CA LYS A 161 10.80 -22.16 -9.84
C LYS A 161 11.70 -22.97 -8.89
N PRO A 162 11.44 -22.96 -7.57
CA PRO A 162 12.18 -23.76 -6.60
C PRO A 162 12.29 -25.23 -7.00
N SER A 163 11.25 -25.84 -7.58
CA SER A 163 11.26 -27.23 -8.04
C SER A 163 12.38 -27.58 -9.03
N ASN A 164 12.82 -26.62 -9.83
CA ASN A 164 13.86 -26.81 -10.86
C ASN A 164 15.28 -26.57 -10.34
N VAL A 165 15.44 -26.16 -9.07
CA VAL A 165 16.74 -25.95 -8.42
C VAL A 165 16.99 -27.06 -7.41
N PRO A 166 18.10 -27.83 -7.52
CA PRO A 166 18.46 -28.85 -6.54
C PRO A 166 18.46 -28.27 -5.12
N ALA A 167 17.92 -29.01 -4.15
CA ALA A 167 17.74 -28.52 -2.78
C ALA A 167 19.06 -28.03 -2.14
N GLU A 168 20.19 -28.63 -2.53
CA GLU A 168 21.54 -28.29 -2.05
C GLU A 168 22.07 -26.95 -2.60
N GLN A 169 21.62 -26.52 -3.77
CA GLN A 169 22.04 -25.26 -4.40
C GLN A 169 21.02 -24.12 -4.19
N ARG A 170 19.95 -24.39 -3.43
CA ARG A 170 18.88 -23.42 -3.24
C ARG A 170 19.35 -22.29 -2.32
N PRO A 171 19.33 -21.02 -2.77
CA PRO A 171 19.77 -19.92 -1.94
C PRO A 171 18.76 -19.65 -0.82
N VAL A 172 19.26 -19.23 0.35
CA VAL A 172 18.47 -19.03 1.60
C VAL A 172 17.27 -18.10 1.42
N TRP A 173 17.34 -17.15 0.49
CA TRP A 173 16.24 -16.20 0.21
C TRP A 173 15.07 -16.80 -0.60
N MET A 174 15.25 -17.97 -1.24
CA MET A 174 14.24 -18.67 -2.04
C MET A 174 13.23 -19.40 -1.13
N THR A 175 12.46 -18.62 -0.40
CA THR A 175 11.46 -19.04 0.59
C THR A 175 10.04 -19.06 0.04
N TYR A 176 9.88 -18.97 -1.29
CA TYR A 176 8.61 -19.01 -2.00
C TYR A 176 8.45 -20.36 -2.71
N ASP A 177 7.25 -20.64 -3.17
CA ASP A 177 6.89 -21.85 -3.92
C ASP A 177 6.70 -21.55 -5.42
N ASP A 178 6.52 -22.61 -6.21
CA ASP A 178 6.30 -22.50 -7.66
C ASP A 178 5.02 -21.70 -8.01
N ALA A 179 3.96 -21.86 -7.20
CA ALA A 179 2.69 -21.18 -7.40
C ALA A 179 2.85 -19.66 -7.31
N TRP A 180 3.66 -19.18 -6.36
CA TRP A 180 3.99 -17.77 -6.25
C TRP A 180 4.69 -17.22 -7.51
N VAL A 181 5.58 -17.98 -8.15
CA VAL A 181 6.22 -17.56 -9.41
C VAL A 181 5.19 -17.41 -10.53
N ASP A 182 4.24 -18.33 -10.61
CA ASP A 182 3.15 -18.28 -11.60
C ASP A 182 2.16 -17.14 -11.31
N GLU A 183 1.90 -16.81 -10.05
CA GLU A 183 1.14 -15.61 -9.65
C GLU A 183 1.84 -14.32 -10.09
N VAL A 184 3.15 -14.21 -9.87
CA VAL A 184 3.93 -13.04 -10.29
C VAL A 184 3.89 -12.86 -11.81
N LYS A 185 4.07 -13.96 -12.57
CA LYS A 185 3.98 -13.95 -14.05
C LYS A 185 2.60 -13.48 -14.52
N ARG A 186 1.53 -14.01 -13.92
CA ARG A 186 0.14 -13.59 -14.21
C ARG A 186 -0.09 -12.13 -13.87
N GLY A 187 0.38 -11.68 -12.70
CA GLY A 187 0.29 -10.29 -12.26
C GLY A 187 0.96 -9.32 -13.25
N LEU A 188 2.20 -9.61 -13.68
CA LEU A 188 2.90 -8.79 -14.67
C LEU A 188 2.23 -8.79 -16.04
N SER A 189 1.65 -9.93 -16.45
CA SER A 189 0.89 -10.03 -17.70
C SER A 189 -0.38 -9.19 -17.66
N ALA A 190 -1.06 -9.15 -16.51
CA ALA A 190 -2.20 -8.25 -16.29
C ALA A 190 -1.77 -6.77 -16.28
N CYS A 191 -0.63 -6.44 -15.63
CA CYS A 191 -0.07 -5.09 -15.65
C CYS A 191 0.27 -4.61 -17.07
N LYS A 192 0.66 -5.51 -17.98
CA LYS A 192 0.90 -5.16 -19.39
C LYS A 192 -0.34 -4.58 -20.07
N VAL A 193 -1.54 -5.03 -19.69
CA VAL A 193 -2.80 -4.50 -20.24
C VAL A 193 -2.98 -3.02 -19.87
N PHE A 194 -2.62 -2.63 -18.64
CA PHE A 194 -2.69 -1.24 -18.20
C PHE A 194 -1.72 -0.30 -18.92
N LEU A 195 -0.64 -0.81 -19.53
CA LEU A 195 0.25 0.01 -20.35
C LEU A 195 -0.41 0.51 -21.64
N PHE A 196 -1.49 -0.13 -22.09
CA PHE A 196 -2.29 0.34 -23.22
C PHE A 196 -3.36 1.35 -22.81
N LEU A 197 -3.66 1.50 -21.51
CA LEU A 197 -4.66 2.46 -21.01
C LEU A 197 -4.42 3.91 -21.47
N PRO A 198 -3.18 4.45 -21.53
CA PRO A 198 -2.92 5.80 -22.03
C PRO A 198 -3.12 5.97 -23.54
N LEU A 199 -3.26 4.88 -24.31
CA LEU A 199 -3.60 4.94 -25.73
C LEU A 199 -5.12 4.94 -25.96
N PHE A 200 -5.90 4.54 -24.94
CA PHE A 200 -7.36 4.48 -24.96
C PHE A 200 -8.02 5.64 -24.20
N LEU A 201 -7.24 6.54 -23.61
CA LEU A 201 -7.67 7.67 -22.80
C LEU A 201 -7.19 8.97 -23.42
#